data_AF-A0A9D8TTI4-F1
#
_entry.id   AF-A0A9D8TTI4-F1
#
_cell.length_a   1.000
_cell.length_b   1.000
_cell.length_c   1.000
_cell.angle_alpha   90.00
_cell.angle_beta   90.00
_cell.angle_gamma   90.00
#
_symmetry.space_group_name_H-M   'P 1'
#
loop_
_entity.id
_entity.type
_entity.pdbx_description
1 polymer ?
#
loop_
_entity_poly.entity_id
_entity_poly.type
_entity_poly.pdbx_seq_one_letter_code
_entity_poly.pdbx_strand_id
1 'polypeptide(L)'
;SIAGGVGSALADLLAGYPVYVPGTLVIKATMAFLVSLVPLRAARREESRPRLGFMLAAPLAELVMVAGYYLYEAAIVGEGFAAAFAGVPGNAVQGIAGAAGAYLLIELLGRTEFFRIYGIHGFARRKAN
;
A
#
# COMPACT_ATOMS: atom_id res chain seq x y z
N SER A 1 0.47 -7.22 -0.26
CA SER A 1 1.30 -8.28 -0.88
C SER A 1 2.53 -8.51 -0.02
N ILE A 2 3.17 -9.68 -0.12
CA ILE A 2 4.42 -9.97 0.60
C ILE A 2 5.52 -8.98 0.18
N ALA A 3 5.66 -8.73 -1.13
CA ALA A 3 6.63 -7.79 -1.68
C ALA A 3 6.53 -6.39 -1.08
N GLY A 4 5.31 -5.87 -0.88
CA GLY A 4 5.11 -4.56 -0.26
C GLY A 4 5.53 -4.52 1.22
N GLY A 5 5.31 -5.61 1.97
CA GLY A 5 5.74 -5.71 3.36
C GLY A 5 7.25 -5.81 3.49
N VAL A 6 7.88 -6.71 2.73
CA VAL A 6 9.33 -6.92 2.74
C VAL A 6 10.07 -5.67 2.26
N GLY A 7 9.60 -5.04 1.17
CA GLY A 7 10.22 -3.82 0.65
C GLY A 7 10.21 -2.67 1.67
N SER A 8 9.09 -2.45 2.37
CA SER A 8 9.03 -1.43 3.43
C SER A 8 9.93 -1.76 4.62
N ALA A 9 9.96 -3.01 5.06
CA ALA A 9 10.83 -3.43 6.17
C ALA A 9 12.32 -3.29 5.82
N LEU A 10 12.69 -3.59 4.57
CA LEU A 10 14.05 -3.34 4.07
C LEU A 10 14.36 -1.84 4.02
N ALA A 11 13.39 -1.00 3.65
CA ALA A 11 13.58 0.45 3.65
C ALA A 11 13.89 0.96 5.06
N ASP A 12 13.17 0.49 6.10
CA ASP A 12 13.43 0.86 7.49
C ASP A 12 14.84 0.43 7.93
N LEU A 13 15.24 -0.79 7.56
CA LEU A 13 16.58 -1.32 7.88
C LEU A 13 17.69 -0.48 7.22
N LEU A 14 17.54 -0.18 5.93
CA LEU A 14 18.52 0.61 5.17
C LEU A 14 18.55 2.08 5.59
N ALA A 15 17.43 2.63 6.04
CA ALA A 15 17.32 4.00 6.54
C ALA A 15 17.86 4.17 7.97
N GLY A 16 18.30 3.07 8.63
CA GLY A 16 18.89 3.12 9.97
C GLY A 16 17.88 3.03 11.11
N TYR A 17 16.66 2.55 10.84
CA TYR A 17 15.56 2.45 11.81
C TYR A 17 15.15 0.99 12.07
N PRO A 18 16.06 0.11 12.55
CA PRO A 18 15.78 -1.33 12.69
C PRO A 18 14.66 -1.65 13.70
N VAL A 19 14.42 -0.77 14.68
CA VAL A 19 13.32 -0.91 15.64
C VAL A 19 11.95 -0.92 14.97
N TYR A 20 11.82 -0.34 13.77
CA TYR A 20 10.54 -0.30 13.04
C TYR A 20 10.31 -1.54 12.16
N VAL A 21 11.35 -2.30 11.82
CA VAL A 21 11.27 -3.49 10.95
C VAL A 21 10.17 -4.49 11.36
N PRO A 22 10.10 -4.98 12.62
CA PRO A 22 9.05 -5.92 13.01
C PRO A 22 7.65 -5.28 12.98
N GLY A 23 7.53 -4.02 13.41
CA GLY A 23 6.28 -3.26 13.36
C GLY A 23 5.76 -3.11 11.93
N THR A 24 6.64 -2.70 11.01
CA THR A 24 6.34 -2.53 9.59
C THR A 24 5.84 -3.82 8.95
N LEU A 25 6.46 -4.97 9.23
CA LEU A 25 5.98 -6.25 8.69
C LEU A 25 4.55 -6.57 9.15
N VAL A 26 4.26 -6.37 10.43
CA VAL A 26 2.93 -6.62 11.01
C VAL A 26 1.89 -5.65 10.45
N ILE A 27 2.23 -4.36 10.37
CA ILE A 27 1.36 -3.31 9.83
C ILE A 27 1.04 -3.61 8.37
N LYS A 28 2.05 -3.94 7.54
CA LYS A 28 1.86 -4.22 6.11
C LYS A 28 1.09 -5.51 5.88
N ALA A 29 1.30 -6.54 6.70
CA ALA A 29 0.51 -7.77 6.65
C ALA A 29 -0.96 -7.50 7.00
N THR A 30 -1.21 -6.75 8.07
CA THR A 30 -2.55 -6.35 8.52
C THR A 30 -3.26 -5.51 7.47
N MET A 31 -2.58 -4.50 6.92
CA MET A 31 -3.06 -3.67 5.81
C MET A 31 -3.47 -4.53 4.60
N ALA A 32 -2.60 -5.46 4.18
CA ALA A 32 -2.89 -6.33 3.05
C ALA A 32 -4.09 -7.25 3.30
N PHE A 33 -4.20 -7.78 4.53
CA PHE A 33 -5.34 -8.59 4.94
C PHE A 33 -6.64 -7.79 4.92
N LEU A 34 -6.71 -6.63 5.58
CA LEU A 34 -7.92 -5.80 5.66
C LEU A 34 -8.38 -5.31 4.30
N VAL A 35 -7.46 -4.83 3.45
CA VAL A 35 -7.76 -4.43 2.07
C VAL A 35 -8.31 -5.60 1.26
N SER A 36 -7.83 -6.83 1.50
CA SER A 36 -8.32 -8.01 0.81
C SER A 36 -9.76 -8.37 1.19
N LEU A 37 -10.18 -8.07 2.43
CA LEU A 37 -11.54 -8.33 2.92
C LEU A 37 -12.57 -7.37 2.36
N VAL A 38 -12.17 -6.17 1.92
CA VAL A 38 -13.09 -5.25 1.27
C VAL A 38 -13.65 -5.94 0.02
N PRO A 39 -14.98 -6.15 -0.06
CA PRO A 39 -15.60 -6.77 -1.20
C PRO A 39 -15.65 -5.75 -2.34
N LEU A 40 -14.50 -5.53 -2.97
CA LEU A 40 -14.33 -4.75 -4.20
C LEU A 40 -14.94 -5.53 -5.37
N ARG A 41 -16.18 -6.02 -5.24
CA ARG A 41 -16.87 -6.88 -6.23
C ARG A 41 -16.88 -6.24 -7.61
N ALA A 42 -16.91 -4.91 -7.70
CA ALA A 42 -16.80 -4.17 -8.97
C ALA A 42 -15.38 -4.16 -9.57
N ALA A 43 -14.32 -4.19 -8.75
CA ALA A 43 -12.92 -4.25 -9.23
C ALA A 43 -12.39 -5.69 -9.34
N ARG A 44 -13.05 -6.66 -8.69
CA ARG A 44 -12.72 -8.10 -8.74
C ARG A 44 -13.45 -8.85 -9.85
N ARG A 45 -14.62 -8.39 -10.30
CA ARG A 45 -15.35 -8.99 -11.44
C ARG A 45 -14.74 -8.65 -12.80
N GLU A 46 -14.07 -7.52 -12.88
CA GLU A 46 -13.29 -7.11 -14.03
C GLU A 46 -11.84 -6.96 -13.56
N GLU A 47 -11.02 -7.98 -13.82
CA GLU A 47 -9.55 -7.88 -13.83
C GLU A 47 -9.06 -6.67 -14.67
N SER A 48 -9.97 -6.09 -15.45
CA SER A 48 -9.92 -4.93 -16.33
C SER A 48 -10.05 -3.53 -15.72
N ARG A 49 -10.16 -3.35 -14.40
CA ARG A 49 -10.20 -1.99 -13.77
C ARG A 49 -9.25 -1.79 -12.59
N PRO A 50 -7.93 -1.94 -12.80
CA PRO A 50 -6.91 -1.77 -11.74
C PRO A 50 -6.92 -0.37 -11.09
N ARG A 51 -7.25 0.68 -11.87
CA ARG A 51 -7.37 2.05 -11.34
C ARG A 51 -8.51 2.20 -10.32
N LEU A 52 -9.68 1.62 -10.62
CA LEU A 52 -10.83 1.67 -9.71
C LEU A 52 -10.57 0.86 -8.44
N GLY A 53 -9.96 -0.32 -8.58
CA GLY A 53 -9.51 -1.11 -7.44
C GLY A 53 -8.55 -0.34 -6.54
N PHE A 54 -7.59 0.37 -7.13
CA PHE A 54 -6.66 1.23 -6.40
C PHE A 54 -7.35 2.38 -5.68
N MET A 55 -8.23 3.15 -6.34
CA MET A 55 -8.93 4.29 -5.73
C MET A 55 -9.79 3.89 -4.53
N LEU A 56 -10.34 2.68 -4.53
CA LEU A 56 -11.15 2.17 -3.42
C LEU A 56 -10.30 1.58 -2.29
N ALA A 57 -9.15 0.99 -2.62
CA ALA A 57 -8.29 0.31 -1.66
C ALA A 57 -7.28 1.24 -0.96
N ALA A 58 -6.76 2.24 -1.67
CA ALA A 58 -5.67 3.10 -1.20
C ALA A 58 -6.02 3.88 0.08
N PRO A 59 -7.21 4.53 0.20
CA PRO A 59 -7.54 5.27 1.42
C PRO A 59 -7.59 4.38 2.66
N LEU A 60 -8.17 3.17 2.54
CA LEU A 60 -8.20 2.22 3.65
C LEU A 60 -6.79 1.74 4.01
N ALA A 61 -5.96 1.47 3.02
CA ALA A 61 -4.58 1.05 3.24
C ALA A 61 -3.77 2.12 4.00
N GLU A 62 -3.90 3.39 3.60
CA GLU A 62 -3.26 4.53 4.26
C GLU A 62 -3.75 4.71 5.71
N LEU A 63 -5.07 4.63 5.94
CA LEU A 63 -5.65 4.75 7.28
C LEU A 63 -5.12 3.67 8.23
N VAL A 64 -5.11 2.42 7.78
CA VAL A 64 -4.58 1.29 8.58
C VAL A 64 -3.10 1.48 8.86
N MET A 65 -2.34 1.95 7.88
CA MET A 65 -0.90 2.15 8.03
C MET A 65 -0.58 3.27 9.03
N VAL A 66 -1.21 4.44 8.90
CA VAL A 66 -0.99 5.57 9.82
C VAL A 66 -1.43 5.22 11.25
N ALA A 67 -2.59 4.58 11.39
CA ALA A 67 -3.05 4.11 12.70
C ALA A 67 -2.12 3.03 13.28
N GLY A 68 -1.61 2.13 12.43
CA GLY A 68 -0.68 1.08 12.81
C GLY A 68 0.63 1.62 13.37
N TYR A 69 1.25 2.58 12.67
CA TYR A 69 2.49 3.21 13.16
C TYR A 69 2.25 4.02 14.43
N TYR A 70 1.16 4.79 14.49
CA TYR A 70 0.80 5.52 15.71
C TYR A 70 0.66 4.60 16.93
N LEU A 71 -0.04 3.46 16.78
CA LEU A 71 -0.19 2.48 17.88
C LEU A 71 1.14 1.78 18.21
N TYR A 72 1.96 1.50 17.20
CA TYR A 72 3.27 0.89 17.37
C TYR A 72 4.21 1.82 18.15
N GLU A 73 4.30 3.09 17.76
CA GLU A 73 5.10 4.12 18.42
C GLU A 73 4.60 4.36 19.86
N ALA A 74 3.28 4.48 20.04
CA ALA A 74 2.69 4.73 21.35
C ALA A 74 2.89 3.57 22.35
N ALA A 75 2.67 2.32 21.91
CA ALA A 75 2.58 1.17 22.82
C ALA A 75 3.82 0.26 22.81
N ILE A 76 4.49 0.10 21.68
CA ILE A 76 5.60 -0.85 21.53
C ILE A 76 6.95 -0.14 21.62
N VAL A 77 7.12 0.98 20.93
CA VAL A 77 8.31 1.84 21.08
C VAL A 77 8.27 2.56 22.44
N GLY A 78 7.07 2.86 22.94
CA GLY A 78 6.86 3.37 24.29
C GLY A 78 6.92 4.89 24.41
N GLU A 79 6.69 5.62 23.32
CA GLU A 79 6.66 7.09 23.34
C GLU A 79 5.44 7.64 24.09
N GLY A 80 4.38 6.84 24.22
CA GLY A 80 3.08 7.25 24.73
C GLY A 80 2.23 7.95 23.69
N PHE A 81 0.91 7.87 23.85
CA PHE A 81 -0.07 8.32 22.84
C PHE A 81 0.06 9.79 22.44
N ALA A 82 0.40 10.68 23.39
CA ALA A 82 0.54 12.10 23.09
C ALA A 82 1.76 12.39 22.20
N ALA A 83 2.91 11.76 22.48
CA ALA A 83 4.13 11.97 21.72
C ALA A 83 4.06 11.31 20.34
N ALA A 84 3.55 10.08 20.26
CA ALA A 84 3.38 9.34 19.00
C ALA A 84 2.49 10.06 17.98
N PHE A 85 1.62 10.98 18.43
CA PHE A 85 0.80 11.77 17.52
C PHE A 85 1.64 12.67 16.61
N ALA A 86 2.86 13.04 17.03
CA ALA A 86 3.79 13.81 16.20
C ALA A 86 4.25 13.05 14.95
N GLY A 87 4.22 11.71 14.95
CA GLY A 87 4.57 10.87 13.80
C GLY A 87 3.47 10.78 12.73
N VAL A 88 2.22 11.09 13.08
CA VAL A 88 1.05 10.94 12.18
C VAL A 88 1.21 11.71 10.85
N PRO A 89 1.63 13.00 10.83
CA PRO A 89 1.85 13.71 9.58
C PRO A 89 2.93 13.08 8.69
N GLY A 90 4.04 12.59 9.29
CA GLY A 90 5.12 11.93 8.56
C GLY A 90 4.67 10.63 7.93
N ASN A 91 3.95 9.80 8.70
CA ASN A 91 3.38 8.54 8.22
C ASN A 91 2.31 8.79 7.14
N ALA A 92 1.51 9.86 7.24
CA ALA A 92 0.56 10.23 6.18
C ALA A 92 1.27 10.58 4.86
N VAL A 93 2.37 11.37 4.92
CA VAL A 93 3.19 11.68 3.74
C VAL A 93 3.80 10.41 3.14
N GLN A 94 4.31 9.50 3.96
CA GLN A 94 4.84 8.20 3.52
C GLN A 94 3.76 7.38 2.78
N GLY A 95 2.53 7.37 3.31
CA GLY A 95 1.38 6.70 2.71
C GLY A 95 1.04 7.25 1.34
N ILE A 96 0.87 8.57 1.25
CA ILE A 96 0.54 9.27 0.01
C ILE A 96 1.64 9.07 -1.04
N ALA A 97 2.92 9.16 -0.65
CA ALA A 97 4.03 8.92 -1.57
C ALA A 97 4.03 7.48 -2.10
N GLY A 98 3.77 6.50 -1.23
CA GLY A 98 3.63 5.10 -1.62
C GLY A 98 2.45 4.86 -2.57
N ALA A 99 1.30 5.48 -2.29
CA ALA A 99 0.11 5.41 -3.13
C ALA A 99 0.35 6.06 -4.51
N ALA A 100 0.93 7.26 -4.55
CA ALA A 100 1.28 7.94 -5.80
C ALA A 100 2.23 7.10 -6.66
N GLY A 101 3.28 6.52 -6.04
CA GLY A 101 4.20 5.61 -6.72
C GLY A 101 3.50 4.37 -7.27
N ALA A 102 2.63 3.73 -6.49
CA ALA A 102 1.85 2.59 -6.94
C ALA A 102 0.90 2.93 -8.10
N TYR A 103 0.23 4.09 -8.05
CA TYR A 103 -0.63 4.56 -9.14
C TYR A 103 0.16 4.79 -10.44
N LEU A 104 1.34 5.42 -10.34
CA LEU A 104 2.22 5.61 -11.49
C LEU A 104 2.66 4.28 -12.09
N LEU A 105 3.04 3.30 -11.25
CA LEU A 105 3.39 1.96 -11.71
C LEU A 105 2.23 1.28 -12.42
N ILE A 106 1.02 1.35 -11.88
CA ILE A 106 -0.21 0.84 -12.52
C ILE A 106 -0.37 1.48 -13.91
N GLU A 107 -0.19 2.79 -14.03
CA GLU A 107 -0.34 3.51 -15.30
C GLU A 107 0.74 3.15 -16.33
N LEU A 108 2.01 3.05 -15.91
CA LEU A 108 3.13 2.71 -16.78
C LEU A 108 3.04 1.27 -17.25
N LEU A 109 2.78 0.33 -16.33
CA LEU A 109 2.61 -1.09 -16.63
C LEU A 109 1.44 -1.31 -17.61
N GLY A 110 0.36 -0.57 -17.44
CA GLY A 110 -0.77 -0.59 -18.35
C GLY A 110 -0.49 -0.19 -19.80
N ARG A 111 0.63 0.48 -20.06
CA ARG A 111 1.07 0.89 -21.40
C ARG A 111 2.02 -0.11 -22.06
N THR A 112 2.44 -1.14 -21.33
CA THR A 112 3.41 -2.12 -21.81
C THR A 112 2.75 -3.38 -22.38
N GLU A 113 3.39 -3.95 -23.40
CA GLU A 113 3.05 -5.23 -24.03
C GLU A 113 3.12 -6.42 -23.06
N PHE A 114 3.78 -6.24 -21.91
CA PHE A 114 3.96 -7.24 -20.87
C PHE A 114 2.64 -7.90 -20.45
N PHE A 115 1.58 -7.13 -20.26
CA PHE A 115 0.27 -7.69 -19.87
C PHE A 115 -0.49 -8.33 -21.05
N ARG A 116 -0.21 -7.92 -22.29
CA ARG A 116 -0.80 -8.52 -23.49
C ARG A 116 -0.20 -9.89 -23.79
N ILE A 117 1.11 -10.06 -23.59
CA ILE A 117 1.83 -11.31 -23.86
C ILE A 117 1.50 -12.40 -22.84
N TYR A 118 1.35 -12.04 -21.55
CA TYR A 118 1.04 -13.00 -20.48
C TYR A 118 -0.46 -13.19 -20.20
N GLY A 119 -1.34 -12.70 -21.07
CA GLY A 119 -2.78 -12.99 -21.00
C GLY A 119 -3.53 -12.38 -19.81
N ILE A 120 -2.98 -11.38 -19.12
CA ILE A 120 -3.66 -10.68 -18.02
C ILE A 120 -4.58 -9.64 -18.66
N HIS A 121 -5.86 -9.97 -18.82
CA HIS A 121 -6.86 -9.22 -19.61
C HIS A 121 -7.36 -7.94 -18.91
N GLY A 122 -6.47 -7.25 -18.22
CA GLY A 122 -6.77 -6.12 -17.34
C GLY A 122 -6.58 -4.72 -17.92
N PHE A 123 -5.75 -4.58 -18.94
CA PHE A 123 -5.28 -3.26 -19.40
C PHE A 123 -5.52 -2.99 -20.89
N ALA A 124 -5.91 -4.00 -21.67
CA ALA A 124 -5.87 -3.94 -23.14
C ALA A 124 -7.02 -3.16 -23.83
N ARG A 125 -7.98 -2.58 -23.11
CA ARG A 125 -9.07 -1.79 -23.72
C ARG A 125 -8.85 -0.30 -23.58
N ARG A 126 -8.00 0.30 -24.42
CA ARG A 126 -8.15 1.69 -24.91
C ARG A 126 -7.07 2.02 -25.95
N LYS A 127 -7.20 1.48 -27.17
CA LYS A 127 -6.69 2.07 -28.42
C LYS A 127 -7.21 1.25 -29.62
N ALA A 128 -8.52 1.24 -29.76
CA ALA A 128 -9.22 0.86 -30.99
C ALA A 128 -10.49 1.71 -31.03
N ASN A 129 -10.30 2.95 -31.47
CA ASN A 129 -11.27 3.92 -32.02
C ASN A 129 -10.55 5.26 -32.12
#